data_AF-A0A8H8N8A9-F1
#
_entry.id   AF-A0A8H8N8A9-F1
#
_cell.length_a   1.000
_cell.length_b   1.000
_cell.length_c   1.000
_cell.angle_alpha   90.00
_cell.angle_beta   90.00
_cell.angle_gamma   90.00
#
_symmetry.space_group_name_H-M   'P 1'
#
loop_
_entity.id
_entity.type
_entity.pdbx_description
1 polymer ?
#
loop_
_entity_poly.entity_id
_entity_poly.type
_entity_poly.pdbx_seq_one_letter_code
_entity_poly.pdbx_strand_id
1 'polypeptide(L)'
;MLLITESPFMFDAYDELMGLVPHTVWLGGTLERRYEQIMEIGSVGLEAASVAALSNKFELAIEWLEQGRSIVWNQFLGLRTPLDGLMVVDPSLGREIQYTAQRMRNLFTQDLDHMESSISRNDSELIAQDYRRLAHRWEQLVQRAQSLPELQEFLRPKKAQELLAACENSTVVIVIVHEFGCQALVLGGDNAPSGHLILEGLKYKEILATQVQFSNLIRMGGGETRGFRAAAPQNGLFLKKALKMLWDEVAKPVLDMLGYTDELPLAELPHITWCLTGPLALLP
;
A
#
# COMPACT_ATOMS: atom_id res chain seq x y z
N MET A 1 16.10 8.15 -17.56
CA MET A 1 14.77 7.86 -18.13
C MET A 1 14.85 6.88 -19.31
N LEU A 2 15.78 7.03 -20.25
CA LEU A 2 15.92 6.14 -21.43
C LEU A 2 16.40 4.69 -21.15
N LEU A 3 17.04 4.39 -20.01
CA LEU A 3 17.61 3.05 -19.76
C LEU A 3 16.60 2.03 -19.20
N ILE A 4 15.46 2.46 -18.67
CA ILE A 4 14.50 1.57 -17.98
C ILE A 4 13.44 1.05 -18.95
N THR A 5 13.02 1.86 -19.92
CA THR A 5 12.04 1.49 -20.95
C THR A 5 12.57 0.48 -21.96
N GLU A 6 13.89 0.23 -22.01
CA GLU A 6 14.54 -0.65 -22.99
C GLU A 6 15.12 -1.94 -22.40
N SER A 7 14.99 -2.20 -21.09
CA SER A 7 15.48 -3.45 -20.50
C SER A 7 14.32 -4.42 -20.23
N PRO A 8 13.92 -5.27 -21.21
CA PRO A 8 12.91 -6.31 -20.99
C PRO A 8 13.25 -7.21 -19.80
N PHE A 9 14.54 -7.34 -19.47
CA PHE A 9 15.03 -8.07 -18.30
C PHE A 9 14.50 -7.55 -16.97
N MET A 10 14.28 -6.24 -16.79
CA MET A 10 13.73 -5.72 -15.53
C MET A 10 12.27 -6.11 -15.35
N PHE A 11 11.48 -6.06 -16.43
CA PHE A 11 10.09 -6.48 -16.40
C PHE A 11 9.97 -7.97 -16.07
N ASP A 12 10.70 -8.82 -16.79
CA ASP A 12 10.63 -10.28 -16.59
C ASP A 12 11.11 -10.68 -15.18
N ALA A 13 12.14 -10.00 -14.67
CA ALA A 13 12.61 -10.22 -13.30
C ALA A 13 11.56 -9.82 -12.25
N TYR A 14 10.85 -8.71 -12.44
CA TYR A 14 9.77 -8.31 -11.53
C TYR A 14 8.55 -9.23 -11.63
N ASP A 15 8.22 -9.74 -12.81
CA ASP A 15 7.13 -10.70 -12.98
C ASP A 15 7.42 -12.02 -12.23
N GLU A 16 8.63 -12.56 -12.41
CA GLU A 16 9.08 -13.74 -11.66
C GLU A 16 9.14 -13.46 -10.16
N LEU A 17 9.71 -12.32 -9.76
CA LEU A 17 9.80 -11.92 -8.36
C LEU A 17 8.42 -11.79 -7.72
N MET A 18 7.47 -11.09 -8.36
CA MET A 18 6.12 -10.93 -7.85
C MET A 18 5.37 -12.27 -7.78
N GLY A 19 5.66 -13.23 -8.67
CA GLY A 19 5.18 -14.60 -8.55
C GLY A 19 5.75 -15.36 -7.33
N LEU A 20 7.00 -15.08 -6.96
CA LEU A 20 7.69 -15.73 -5.86
C LEU A 20 7.44 -15.08 -4.49
N VAL A 21 7.17 -13.77 -4.43
CA VAL A 21 7.01 -13.03 -3.16
C VAL A 21 5.98 -13.68 -2.21
N PRO A 22 4.79 -14.14 -2.65
CA PRO A 22 3.86 -14.83 -1.74
C PRO A 22 4.44 -16.08 -1.07
N HIS A 23 5.48 -16.68 -1.65
CA HIS A 23 6.12 -17.92 -1.22
C HIS A 23 7.44 -17.71 -0.45
N THR A 24 8.11 -16.56 -0.65
CA THR A 24 9.40 -16.25 0.01
C THR A 24 9.21 -15.53 1.35
N VAL A 25 8.05 -14.92 1.56
CA VAL A 25 7.73 -14.15 2.76
C VAL A 25 7.19 -15.10 3.83
N TRP A 26 8.13 -15.77 4.49
CA TRP A 26 7.79 -16.67 5.57
C TRP A 26 7.52 -15.92 6.87
N LEU A 27 6.27 -16.01 7.32
CA LEU A 27 5.74 -15.49 8.59
C LEU A 27 6.56 -15.92 9.84
N GLY A 28 7.42 -16.93 9.72
CA GLY A 28 8.11 -17.56 10.85
C GLY A 28 9.36 -16.87 11.41
N GLY A 29 9.77 -15.72 10.87
CA GLY A 29 10.94 -14.96 11.33
C GLY A 29 10.73 -14.20 12.64
N THR A 30 11.80 -13.67 13.25
CA THR A 30 11.70 -12.72 14.38
C THR A 30 11.03 -11.42 13.94
N LEU A 31 10.54 -10.63 14.90
CA LEU A 31 9.85 -9.37 14.62
C LEU A 31 10.67 -8.41 13.77
N GLU A 32 11.94 -8.20 14.11
CA GLU A 32 12.85 -7.30 13.40
C GLU A 32 13.03 -7.75 11.96
N ARG A 33 13.30 -9.04 11.75
CA ARG A 33 13.46 -9.63 10.42
C ARG A 33 12.18 -9.54 9.59
N ARG A 34 11.00 -9.70 10.22
CA ARG A 34 9.71 -9.52 9.55
C ARG A 34 9.51 -8.07 9.15
N TYR A 35 9.83 -7.11 10.01
CA TYR A 35 9.74 -5.69 9.66
C TYR A 35 10.65 -5.33 8.49
N GLU A 36 11.90 -5.78 8.50
CA GLU A 36 12.85 -5.58 7.39
C GLU A 36 12.30 -6.19 6.09
N GLN A 37 11.89 -7.46 6.12
CA GLN A 37 11.33 -8.15 4.95
C GLN A 37 10.06 -7.45 4.44
N ILE A 38 9.15 -7.04 5.31
CA ILE A 38 7.90 -6.33 4.94
C ILE A 38 8.19 -4.99 4.27
N MET A 39 9.15 -4.23 4.79
CA MET A 39 9.54 -2.96 4.18
C MET A 39 10.16 -3.18 2.80
N GLU A 40 11.01 -4.20 2.65
CA GLU A 40 11.57 -4.62 1.35
C GLU A 40 10.46 -5.04 0.37
N ILE A 41 9.49 -5.85 0.79
CA ILE A 41 8.39 -6.32 -0.07
C ILE A 41 7.47 -5.17 -0.49
N GLY A 42 7.13 -4.28 0.45
CA GLY A 42 6.35 -3.09 0.16
C GLY A 42 7.04 -2.21 -0.87
N SER A 43 8.37 -2.09 -0.80
CA SER A 43 9.15 -1.40 -1.83
C SER A 43 9.16 -2.15 -3.17
N VAL A 44 9.28 -3.48 -3.17
CA VAL A 44 9.29 -4.30 -4.39
C VAL A 44 7.96 -4.17 -5.16
N GLY A 45 6.81 -4.22 -4.48
CA GLY A 45 5.52 -4.06 -5.15
C GLY A 45 5.35 -2.69 -5.80
N LEU A 46 5.81 -1.63 -5.13
CA LEU A 46 5.79 -0.26 -5.67
C LEU A 46 6.77 -0.10 -6.84
N GLU A 47 7.96 -0.68 -6.72
CA GLU A 47 8.98 -0.66 -7.76
C GLU A 47 8.52 -1.40 -9.02
N ALA A 48 8.00 -2.62 -8.86
CA ALA A 48 7.43 -3.42 -9.94
C ALA A 48 6.31 -2.65 -10.63
N ALA A 49 5.39 -2.05 -9.87
CA ALA A 49 4.30 -1.24 -10.42
C ALA A 49 4.81 -0.02 -11.20
N SER A 50 5.87 0.65 -10.72
CA SER A 50 6.50 1.76 -11.43
C SER A 50 7.07 1.31 -12.79
N VAL A 51 7.76 0.16 -12.82
CA VAL A 51 8.30 -0.42 -14.07
C VAL A 51 7.18 -0.83 -15.03
N ALA A 52 6.12 -1.47 -14.54
CA ALA A 52 4.96 -1.85 -15.35
C ALA A 52 4.28 -0.63 -15.98
N ALA A 53 4.07 0.43 -15.19
CA ALA A 53 3.43 1.65 -15.66
C ALA A 53 4.33 2.44 -16.64
N LEU A 54 5.66 2.50 -16.43
CA LEU A 54 6.62 3.00 -17.44
C LEU A 54 6.58 2.21 -18.76
N SER A 55 6.22 0.93 -18.69
CA SER A 55 6.12 0.02 -19.83
C SER A 55 4.71 0.00 -20.46
N ASN A 56 3.82 0.92 -20.07
CA ASN A 56 2.41 0.98 -20.50
C ASN A 56 1.57 -0.27 -20.17
N LYS A 57 1.98 -1.06 -19.16
CA LYS A 57 1.24 -2.23 -18.66
C LYS A 57 0.42 -1.85 -17.41
N PHE A 58 -0.57 -0.97 -17.60
CA PHE A 58 -1.28 -0.32 -16.49
C PHE A 58 -2.08 -1.29 -15.62
N GLU A 59 -2.79 -2.25 -16.23
CA GLU A 59 -3.53 -3.28 -15.50
C GLU A 59 -2.61 -4.05 -14.54
N LEU A 60 -1.45 -4.46 -15.04
CA LEU A 60 -0.47 -5.19 -14.25
C LEU A 60 0.17 -4.31 -13.16
N ALA A 61 0.39 -3.02 -13.44
CA ALA A 61 0.86 -2.09 -12.41
C ALA A 61 -0.15 -2.01 -11.24
N ILE A 62 -1.44 -1.99 -11.54
CA ILE A 62 -2.52 -2.00 -10.53
C ILE A 62 -2.52 -3.34 -9.76
N GLU A 63 -2.40 -4.47 -10.47
CA GLU A 63 -2.34 -5.79 -9.84
C GLU A 63 -1.13 -5.91 -8.90
N TRP A 64 0.05 -5.45 -9.31
CA TRP A 64 1.25 -5.50 -8.48
C TRP A 64 1.20 -4.55 -7.27
N LEU A 65 0.55 -3.39 -7.40
CA LEU A 65 0.26 -2.54 -6.24
C LEU A 65 -0.67 -3.24 -5.25
N GLU A 66 -1.76 -3.83 -5.72
CA GLU A 66 -2.69 -4.54 -4.85
C GLU A 66 -2.08 -5.81 -4.26
N GLN A 67 -1.23 -6.49 -5.01
CA GLN A 67 -0.48 -7.66 -4.54
C GLN A 67 0.50 -7.27 -3.43
N GLY A 68 1.36 -6.27 -3.68
CA GLY A 68 2.32 -5.77 -2.68
C GLY A 68 1.61 -5.33 -1.40
N ARG A 69 0.51 -4.58 -1.55
CA ARG A 69 -0.35 -4.19 -0.43
C ARG A 69 -0.94 -5.42 0.27
N SER A 70 -1.58 -6.33 -0.46
CA SER A 70 -2.19 -7.54 0.11
C SER A 70 -1.19 -8.38 0.90
N ILE A 71 0.05 -8.51 0.42
CA ILE A 71 1.11 -9.21 1.14
C ILE A 71 1.43 -8.50 2.45
N VAL A 72 1.72 -7.19 2.42
CA VAL A 72 2.00 -6.41 3.66
C VAL A 72 0.83 -6.50 4.65
N TRP A 73 -0.41 -6.39 4.19
CA TRP A 73 -1.59 -6.41 5.07
C TRP A 73 -1.92 -7.81 5.61
N ASN A 74 -1.76 -8.86 4.81
CA ASN A 74 -1.92 -10.24 5.25
C ASN A 74 -0.86 -10.61 6.30
N GLN A 75 0.36 -10.08 6.14
CA GLN A 75 1.51 -10.38 7.01
C GLN A 75 1.47 -9.57 8.31
N PHE A 76 1.16 -8.27 8.24
CA PHE A 76 1.31 -7.36 9.39
C PHE A 76 0.14 -7.48 10.37
N LEU A 77 -1.07 -7.81 9.91
CA LEU A 77 -2.26 -7.36 10.64
C LEU A 77 -3.38 -8.37 10.77
N GLY A 78 -3.58 -9.28 9.80
CA GLY A 78 -4.81 -10.08 9.73
C GLY A 78 -6.08 -9.21 9.91
N LEU A 79 -6.00 -7.90 9.64
CA LEU A 79 -6.98 -6.89 10.06
C LEU A 79 -8.13 -6.77 9.06
N ARG A 80 -7.99 -7.34 7.87
CA ARG A 80 -8.99 -7.27 6.79
C ARG A 80 -9.10 -8.58 6.05
N THR A 81 -9.18 -9.68 6.79
CA THR A 81 -9.67 -10.91 6.18
C THR A 81 -11.15 -10.68 5.86
N PRO A 82 -11.56 -10.71 4.57
CA PRO A 82 -12.96 -10.56 4.20
C PRO A 82 -13.69 -11.84 4.61
N LEU A 83 -14.03 -11.92 5.91
CA LEU A 83 -14.65 -13.08 6.49
C LEU A 83 -16.13 -13.17 6.12
N ASP A 84 -16.77 -12.10 5.63
CA ASP A 84 -18.21 -12.08 5.38
C ASP A 84 -18.65 -13.19 4.43
N GLY A 85 -17.98 -13.35 3.28
CA GLY A 85 -18.26 -14.43 2.35
C GLY A 85 -17.97 -15.81 2.94
N LEU A 86 -16.85 -15.95 3.67
CA LEU A 86 -16.47 -17.20 4.31
C LEU A 86 -17.42 -17.59 5.44
N MET A 87 -17.93 -16.63 6.21
CA MET A 87 -18.86 -16.85 7.32
C MET A 87 -20.24 -17.27 6.84
N VAL A 88 -20.59 -16.99 5.58
CA VAL A 88 -21.82 -17.51 4.95
C VAL A 88 -21.61 -18.97 4.49
N VAL A 89 -20.47 -19.28 3.87
CA VAL A 89 -20.19 -20.60 3.28
C VAL A 89 -19.77 -21.63 4.33
N ASP A 90 -18.81 -21.30 5.19
CA ASP A 90 -18.33 -22.14 6.29
C ASP A 90 -18.03 -21.29 7.54
N PRO A 91 -19.04 -21.06 8.42
CA PRO A 91 -18.87 -20.31 9.65
C PRO A 91 -17.84 -20.91 10.61
N SER A 92 -17.60 -22.23 10.53
CA SER A 92 -16.64 -22.90 11.40
C SER A 92 -15.20 -22.55 11.00
N LEU A 93 -14.91 -22.64 9.70
CA LEU A 93 -13.63 -22.25 9.12
C LEU A 93 -13.38 -20.75 9.30
N GLY A 94 -14.40 -19.91 9.10
CA GLY A 94 -14.31 -18.47 9.35
C GLY A 94 -13.91 -18.13 10.79
N ARG A 95 -14.49 -18.80 11.79
CA ARG A 95 -14.11 -18.62 13.21
C ARG A 95 -12.68 -19.09 13.49
N GLU A 96 -12.24 -20.20 12.88
CA GLU A 96 -10.86 -20.67 13.04
C GLU A 96 -9.85 -19.68 12.47
N ILE A 97 -10.10 -19.17 11.25
CA ILE A 97 -9.25 -18.14 10.62
C ILE A 97 -9.20 -16.89 11.49
N GLN A 98 -10.36 -16.41 11.95
CA GLN A 98 -10.43 -15.24 12.83
C GLN A 98 -9.64 -15.43 14.13
N TYR A 99 -9.78 -16.59 14.77
CA TYR A 99 -9.07 -16.93 15.99
C TYR A 99 -7.55 -16.99 15.77
N THR A 100 -7.10 -17.64 14.69
CA THR A 100 -5.68 -17.70 14.35
C THR A 100 -5.10 -16.31 14.08
N ALA A 101 -5.78 -15.47 13.29
CA ALA A 101 -5.35 -14.09 13.06
C ALA A 101 -5.25 -13.28 14.36
N GLN A 102 -6.25 -13.41 15.25
CA GLN A 102 -6.24 -12.70 16.53
C GLN A 102 -5.08 -13.15 17.41
N ARG A 103 -4.77 -14.45 17.46
CA ARG A 103 -3.63 -14.95 18.23
C ARG A 103 -2.29 -14.46 17.67
N MET A 104 -2.13 -14.45 16.35
CA MET A 104 -0.92 -13.91 15.72
C MET A 104 -0.73 -12.43 16.05
N ARG A 105 -1.81 -11.64 16.02
CA ARG A 105 -1.79 -10.23 16.42
C ARG A 105 -1.39 -10.03 17.88
N ASN A 106 -1.93 -10.84 18.79
CA ASN A 106 -1.59 -10.74 20.21
C ASN A 106 -0.12 -11.07 20.46
N LEU A 107 0.41 -12.12 19.84
CA LEU A 107 1.84 -12.45 19.94
C LEU A 107 2.72 -11.34 19.36
N PHE A 108 2.28 -10.72 18.26
CA PHE A 108 2.99 -9.60 17.65
C PHE A 108 3.08 -8.39 18.60
N THR A 109 1.97 -8.03 19.27
CA THR A 109 1.97 -6.95 20.28
C THR A 109 2.87 -7.30 21.47
N GLN A 110 2.85 -8.55 21.93
CA GLN A 110 3.74 -8.99 23.01
C GLN A 110 5.22 -8.86 22.61
N ASP A 111 5.58 -9.31 21.41
CA ASP A 111 6.95 -9.24 20.89
C ASP A 111 7.45 -7.78 20.79
N LEU A 112 6.57 -6.84 20.42
CA LEU A 112 6.86 -5.39 20.46
C LEU A 112 7.13 -4.88 21.88
N ASP A 113 6.27 -5.22 22.84
CA ASP A 113 6.44 -4.81 24.25
C ASP A 113 7.74 -5.39 24.86
N HIS A 114 8.12 -6.61 24.46
CA HIS A 114 9.34 -7.28 24.89
C HIS A 114 10.61 -6.65 24.31
N MET A 115 10.56 -6.16 23.08
CA MET A 115 11.66 -5.41 22.46
C MET A 115 11.97 -4.09 23.20
N GLU A 116 10.94 -3.36 23.62
CA GLU A 116 11.11 -2.07 24.34
C GLU A 116 11.62 -2.26 25.78
N SER A 117 11.38 -3.41 26.40
CA SER A 117 11.62 -3.66 27.82
C SER A 117 12.92 -4.42 28.15
N SER A 118 13.77 -4.74 27.16
CA SER A 118 15.07 -5.42 27.34
C SER A 118 15.02 -6.75 28.12
N ILE A 119 14.05 -7.62 27.77
CA ILE A 119 13.80 -8.92 28.43
C ILE A 119 14.67 -10.06 27.84
N SER A 120 14.77 -11.18 28.57
CA SER A 120 15.53 -12.42 28.28
C SER A 120 15.33 -12.99 26.86
N ARG A 121 16.43 -13.41 26.21
CA ARG A 121 16.43 -14.06 24.88
C ARG A 121 15.54 -15.31 24.77
N ASN A 122 15.31 -16.02 25.87
CA ASN A 122 14.50 -17.24 25.87
C ASN A 122 13.01 -16.97 25.61
N ASP A 123 12.50 -15.82 26.04
CA ASP A 123 11.07 -15.49 25.88
C ASP A 123 10.76 -15.10 24.42
N SER A 124 11.67 -14.37 23.78
CA SER A 124 11.59 -14.04 22.34
C SER A 124 11.63 -15.29 21.45
N GLU A 125 12.47 -16.27 21.77
CA GLU A 125 12.52 -17.52 21.00
C GLU A 125 11.20 -18.31 21.09
N LEU A 126 10.59 -18.36 22.27
CA LEU A 126 9.31 -19.03 22.48
C LEU A 126 8.18 -18.35 21.68
N ILE A 127 8.13 -17.01 21.70
CA ILE A 127 7.17 -16.22 20.91
C ILE A 127 7.36 -16.49 19.41
N ALA A 128 8.60 -16.54 18.93
CA ALA A 128 8.90 -16.86 17.54
C ALA A 128 8.50 -18.31 17.17
N GLN A 129 8.63 -19.28 18.08
CA GLN A 129 8.17 -20.66 17.86
C GLN A 129 6.64 -20.75 17.77
N ASP A 130 5.91 -20.09 18.66
CA ASP A 130 4.44 -20.11 18.64
C ASP A 130 3.87 -19.35 17.44
N TYR A 131 4.51 -18.25 17.04
CA TYR A 131 4.15 -17.53 15.83
C TYR A 131 4.33 -18.41 14.58
N ARG A 132 5.45 -19.16 14.49
CA ARG A 132 5.68 -20.14 13.40
C ARG A 132 4.57 -21.18 13.29
N ARG A 133 4.10 -21.71 14.42
CA ARG A 133 2.99 -22.69 14.43
C ARG A 133 1.68 -22.06 13.93
N LEU A 134 1.38 -20.84 14.37
CA LEU A 134 0.18 -20.13 13.95
C LEU A 134 0.22 -19.74 12.47
N ALA A 135 1.40 -19.37 11.95
CA ALA A 135 1.62 -19.08 10.53
C ALA A 135 1.32 -20.31 9.66
N HIS A 136 1.86 -21.48 10.01
CA HIS A 136 1.53 -22.70 9.28
C HIS A 136 0.05 -23.06 9.39
N ARG A 137 -0.57 -22.85 10.55
CA ARG A 137 -2.01 -23.05 10.70
C ARG A 137 -2.80 -22.11 9.80
N TRP A 138 -2.40 -20.84 9.72
CA TRP A 138 -3.00 -19.84 8.84
C TRP A 138 -2.97 -20.28 7.38
N GLU A 139 -1.78 -20.66 6.87
CA GLU A 139 -1.60 -21.16 5.50
C GLU A 139 -2.54 -22.33 5.19
N GLN A 140 -2.64 -23.31 6.10
CA GLN A 140 -3.55 -24.46 5.94
C GLN A 140 -5.02 -24.03 5.89
N LEU A 141 -5.43 -23.09 6.73
CA LEU A 141 -6.81 -22.61 6.76
C LEU A 141 -7.16 -21.81 5.50
N VAL A 142 -6.23 -20.99 5.00
CA VAL A 142 -6.41 -20.27 3.73
C VAL A 142 -6.52 -21.25 2.56
N GLN A 143 -5.65 -22.28 2.50
CA GLN A 143 -5.75 -23.32 1.46
C GLN A 143 -7.08 -24.08 1.52
N ARG A 144 -7.57 -24.39 2.73
CA ARG A 144 -8.89 -25.02 2.90
C ARG A 144 -10.04 -24.11 2.48
N ALA A 145 -9.94 -22.80 2.72
CA ALA A 145 -10.94 -21.84 2.23
C ALA A 145 -10.91 -21.77 0.70
N GLN A 146 -9.72 -21.73 0.09
CA GLN A 146 -9.53 -21.72 -1.36
C GLN A 146 -9.95 -23.02 -2.06
N SER A 147 -10.10 -24.13 -1.35
CA SER A 147 -10.64 -25.37 -1.92
C SER A 147 -12.18 -25.39 -1.99
N LEU A 148 -12.86 -24.38 -1.43
CA LEU A 148 -14.31 -24.22 -1.56
C LEU A 148 -14.63 -23.54 -2.91
N PRO A 149 -15.58 -24.05 -3.71
CA PRO A 149 -15.87 -23.53 -5.05
C PRO A 149 -16.15 -22.03 -5.10
N GLU A 150 -16.82 -21.48 -4.09
CA GLU A 150 -17.22 -20.08 -3.99
C GLU A 150 -16.09 -19.15 -3.48
N LEU A 151 -14.98 -19.72 -3.01
CA LEU A 151 -13.91 -19.00 -2.32
C LEU A 151 -12.52 -19.29 -2.90
N GLN A 152 -12.44 -19.73 -4.16
CA GLN A 152 -11.16 -20.00 -4.83
C GLN A 152 -10.20 -18.79 -4.83
N GLU A 153 -10.76 -17.59 -4.88
CA GLU A 153 -10.03 -16.31 -4.85
C GLU A 153 -9.84 -15.75 -3.42
N PHE A 154 -10.20 -16.52 -2.39
CA PHE A 154 -10.06 -16.07 -1.00
C PHE A 154 -8.62 -15.70 -0.67
N LEU A 155 -8.41 -14.44 -0.28
CA LEU A 155 -7.10 -13.83 0.01
C LEU A 155 -6.07 -13.90 -1.14
N ARG A 156 -6.51 -14.12 -2.38
CA ARG A 156 -5.65 -13.93 -3.55
C ARG A 156 -5.58 -12.45 -3.93
N PRO A 157 -4.47 -11.98 -4.53
CA PRO A 157 -4.40 -10.64 -5.10
C PRO A 157 -5.52 -10.45 -6.13
N LYS A 158 -6.27 -9.35 -6.02
CA LYS A 158 -7.34 -9.05 -6.98
C LYS A 158 -6.76 -8.76 -8.36
N LYS A 159 -7.48 -9.21 -9.38
CA LYS A 159 -7.18 -8.89 -10.78
C LYS A 159 -7.58 -7.46 -11.13
N ALA A 160 -6.91 -6.88 -12.13
CA ALA A 160 -7.17 -5.52 -12.58
C ALA A 160 -8.64 -5.33 -12.94
N GLN A 161 -9.25 -6.31 -13.62
CA GLN A 161 -10.66 -6.27 -14.01
C GLN A 161 -11.61 -6.10 -12.81
N GLU A 162 -11.38 -6.80 -11.71
CA GLU A 162 -12.18 -6.65 -10.50
C GLU A 162 -11.99 -5.28 -9.82
N LEU A 163 -10.77 -4.75 -9.86
CA LEU A 163 -10.44 -3.45 -9.28
C LEU A 163 -11.02 -2.32 -10.13
N LEU A 164 -10.98 -2.45 -11.45
CA LEU A 164 -11.57 -1.50 -12.40
C LEU A 164 -13.09 -1.51 -12.35
N ALA A 165 -13.72 -2.68 -12.21
CA ALA A 165 -15.17 -2.79 -12.01
C ALA A 165 -15.64 -2.02 -10.75
N ALA A 166 -14.85 -2.04 -9.68
CA ALA A 166 -15.14 -1.23 -8.49
C ALA A 166 -15.04 0.29 -8.74
N CYS A 167 -14.41 0.71 -9.85
CA CYS A 167 -14.26 2.10 -10.25
C CYS A 167 -15.31 2.57 -11.28
N GLU A 168 -16.26 1.72 -11.72
CA GLU A 168 -17.23 2.04 -12.79
C GLU A 168 -17.98 3.38 -12.60
N ASN A 169 -18.23 3.78 -11.36
CA ASN A 169 -18.97 5.01 -11.04
C ASN A 169 -18.09 6.05 -10.31
N SER A 170 -16.77 5.91 -10.34
CA SER A 170 -15.87 6.86 -9.65
C SER A 170 -14.56 7.06 -10.39
N THR A 171 -13.94 8.21 -10.17
CA THR A 171 -12.57 8.45 -10.65
C THR A 171 -11.60 8.13 -9.53
N VAL A 172 -10.70 7.18 -9.76
CA VAL A 172 -9.62 6.81 -8.85
C VAL A 172 -8.29 7.22 -9.45
N VAL A 173 -7.49 7.98 -8.72
CA VAL A 173 -6.16 8.40 -9.13
C VAL A 173 -5.13 7.71 -8.24
N ILE A 174 -4.33 6.83 -8.83
CA ILE A 174 -3.22 6.16 -8.16
C ILE A 174 -1.93 6.90 -8.49
N VAL A 175 -1.28 7.49 -7.49
CA VAL A 175 -0.01 8.19 -7.69
C VAL A 175 1.14 7.28 -7.28
N ILE A 176 1.94 6.86 -8.26
CA ILE A 176 3.11 6.00 -8.11
C ILE A 176 4.35 6.88 -8.01
N VAL A 177 5.02 6.84 -6.86
CA VAL A 177 6.22 7.64 -6.59
C VAL A 177 7.41 6.73 -6.34
N HIS A 178 8.32 6.65 -7.32
CA HIS A 178 9.52 5.81 -7.24
C HIS A 178 10.74 6.51 -7.84
N GLU A 179 11.95 5.97 -7.58
CA GLU A 179 13.21 6.47 -8.13
C GLU A 179 13.26 6.47 -9.66
N PHE A 180 12.54 5.53 -10.28
CA PHE A 180 12.45 5.40 -11.74
C PHE A 180 11.59 6.48 -12.39
N GLY A 181 10.67 7.07 -11.63
CA GLY A 181 9.75 8.09 -12.12
C GLY A 181 8.56 8.26 -11.18
N CYS A 182 7.93 9.43 -11.27
CA CYS A 182 6.67 9.73 -10.60
C CYS A 182 5.55 9.76 -11.63
N GLN A 183 4.44 9.08 -11.35
CA GLN A 183 3.37 8.86 -12.31
C GLN A 183 2.01 8.90 -11.63
N ALA A 184 0.98 9.23 -12.40
CA ALA A 184 -0.41 9.07 -12.00
C ALA A 184 -1.13 8.13 -12.98
N LEU A 185 -1.79 7.10 -12.44
CA LEU A 185 -2.75 6.27 -13.16
C LEU A 185 -4.15 6.76 -12.79
N VAL A 186 -4.89 7.20 -13.80
CA VAL A 186 -6.26 7.67 -13.66
C VAL A 186 -7.18 6.56 -14.15
N LEU A 187 -8.00 6.05 -13.25
CA LEU A 187 -8.98 5.00 -13.48
C LEU A 187 -10.35 5.65 -13.43
N GLY A 188 -10.94 5.86 -14.60
CA GLY A 188 -12.31 6.32 -14.76
C GLY A 188 -13.19 5.16 -15.26
N GLY A 189 -14.42 5.07 -14.75
CA GLY A 189 -15.44 4.22 -15.35
C GLY A 189 -15.88 4.73 -16.74
N ASP A 190 -16.91 4.10 -17.32
CA ASP A 190 -17.32 4.31 -18.72
C ASP A 190 -17.56 5.78 -19.13
N ASN A 191 -17.88 6.65 -18.16
CA ASN A 191 -18.16 8.07 -18.37
C ASN A 191 -17.05 9.02 -17.86
N ALA A 192 -15.92 8.50 -17.37
CA ALA A 192 -14.83 9.30 -16.83
C ALA A 192 -13.52 9.05 -17.60
N PRO A 193 -12.67 10.08 -17.76
CA PRO A 193 -11.39 9.91 -18.42
C PRO A 193 -10.51 8.91 -17.65
N SER A 194 -9.94 7.96 -18.39
CA SER A 194 -8.87 7.08 -17.92
C SER A 194 -7.57 7.45 -18.61
N GLY A 195 -6.44 7.30 -17.93
CA GLY A 195 -5.17 7.69 -18.52
C GLY A 195 -3.97 7.48 -17.63
N HIS A 196 -2.81 7.79 -18.19
CA HIS A 196 -1.52 7.74 -17.51
C HIS A 196 -0.78 9.05 -17.72
N LEU A 197 -0.24 9.61 -16.63
CA LEU A 197 0.49 10.86 -16.64
C LEU A 197 1.87 10.66 -16.00
N ILE A 198 2.91 11.11 -16.68
CA ILE A 198 4.24 11.29 -16.06
C ILE A 198 4.25 12.64 -15.34
N LEU A 199 4.50 12.61 -14.04
CA LEU A 199 4.59 13.81 -13.20
C LEU A 199 6.01 14.37 -13.26
N GLU A 200 6.37 15.01 -14.38
CA GLU A 200 7.75 15.38 -14.70
C GLU A 200 8.40 16.33 -13.69
N GLY A 201 7.64 17.27 -13.12
CA GLY A 201 8.15 18.21 -12.13
C GLY A 201 8.26 17.61 -10.73
N LEU A 202 7.70 16.42 -10.50
CA LEU A 202 7.81 15.70 -9.24
C LEU A 202 9.07 14.83 -9.21
N LYS A 203 10.01 15.13 -8.29
CA LYS A 203 11.26 14.36 -8.12
C LYS A 203 11.25 13.56 -6.83
N TYR A 204 11.48 12.25 -6.92
CA TYR A 204 11.49 11.33 -5.78
C TYR A 204 12.30 11.83 -4.56
N LYS A 205 13.53 12.30 -4.78
CA LYS A 205 14.41 12.80 -3.71
C LYS A 205 13.85 14.04 -3.00
N GLU A 206 13.16 14.91 -3.73
CA GLU A 206 12.56 16.12 -3.16
C GLU A 206 11.32 15.79 -2.32
N ILE A 207 10.50 14.82 -2.77
CA ILE A 207 9.36 14.32 -2.01
C ILE A 207 9.85 13.64 -0.73
N LEU A 208 10.87 12.79 -0.80
CA LEU A 208 11.47 12.15 0.37
C LEU A 208 11.97 13.19 1.38
N ALA A 209 12.72 14.20 0.93
CA ALA A 209 13.19 15.27 1.80
C ALA A 209 12.01 16.02 2.45
N THR A 210 10.95 16.29 1.69
CA THR A 210 9.73 16.94 2.19
C THR A 210 9.01 16.05 3.21
N GLN A 211 8.91 14.75 2.96
CA GLN A 211 8.26 13.78 3.85
C GLN A 211 9.02 13.63 5.18
N VAL A 212 10.35 13.58 5.15
CA VAL A 212 11.18 13.59 6.37
C VAL A 212 10.98 14.88 7.17
N GLN A 213 11.00 16.03 6.50
CA GLN A 213 10.77 17.32 7.16
C GLN A 213 9.38 17.40 7.77
N PHE A 214 8.34 16.98 7.04
CA PHE A 214 6.97 16.96 7.53
C PHE A 214 6.80 16.00 8.72
N SER A 215 7.38 14.80 8.65
CA SER A 215 7.35 13.82 9.75
C SER A 215 7.99 14.39 11.02
N ASN A 216 9.12 15.10 10.89
CA ASN A 216 9.77 15.77 12.00
C ASN A 216 8.88 16.89 12.59
N LEU A 217 8.17 17.65 11.75
CA LEU A 217 7.22 18.66 12.21
C LEU A 217 6.06 18.06 13.01
N ILE A 218 5.49 16.94 12.55
CA ILE A 218 4.42 16.24 13.28
C ILE A 218 4.94 15.73 14.64
N ARG A 219 6.14 15.12 14.67
CA ARG A 219 6.76 14.63 15.91
C ARG A 219 7.06 15.75 16.91
N MET A 220 7.49 16.92 16.42
CA MET A 220 7.77 18.09 17.27
C MET A 220 6.49 18.85 17.69
N GLY A 221 5.39 18.67 16.95
CA GLY A 221 4.14 19.42 17.14
C GLY A 221 3.04 18.71 17.94
N GLY A 222 3.23 17.48 18.42
CA GLY A 222 2.11 16.65 18.90
C GLY A 222 2.41 15.75 20.10
N GLY A 223 2.51 16.35 21.29
CA GLY A 223 1.93 15.74 22.50
C GLY A 223 0.48 16.20 22.62
N GLU A 224 -0.46 15.27 22.44
CA GLU A 224 -1.88 15.33 22.84
C GLU A 224 -2.56 16.71 22.90
N THR A 225 -2.71 17.42 21.79
CA THR A 225 -3.81 18.41 21.67
C THR A 225 -4.14 18.68 20.22
N ARG A 226 -5.38 18.39 19.84
CA ARG A 226 -5.98 18.86 18.59
C ARG A 226 -5.94 20.39 18.59
N GLY A 227 -4.99 20.94 17.86
CA GLY A 227 -4.83 22.38 17.67
C GLY A 227 -3.40 22.69 17.27
N PHE A 228 -3.22 23.12 16.03
CA PHE A 228 -1.98 23.68 15.48
C PHE A 228 -1.61 24.95 16.28
N ARG A 229 -1.16 24.80 17.53
CA ARG A 229 -0.78 25.91 18.39
C ARG A 229 0.51 26.50 17.83
N ALA A 230 0.36 27.65 17.17
CA ALA A 230 1.40 28.57 16.74
C ALA A 230 2.70 27.86 16.34
N ALA A 231 2.63 27.07 15.25
CA ALA A 231 3.83 26.56 14.63
C ALA A 231 4.77 27.75 14.36
N ALA A 232 6.05 27.62 14.70
CA ALA A 232 7.04 28.66 14.40
C ALA A 232 6.84 29.15 12.95
N PRO A 233 7.01 30.44 12.63
CA PRO A 233 6.71 30.98 11.30
C PRO A 233 7.37 30.17 10.15
N GLN A 234 8.52 29.54 10.44
CA GLN A 234 9.22 28.63 9.53
C GLN A 234 8.42 27.35 9.19
N ASN A 235 7.68 26.78 10.14
CA ASN A 235 6.83 25.60 9.94
C ASN A 235 5.63 25.91 9.04
N GLY A 236 5.03 27.10 9.20
CA GLY A 236 3.95 27.58 8.32
C GLY A 236 4.43 27.84 6.89
N LEU A 237 5.63 28.39 6.75
CA LEU A 237 6.30 28.58 5.45
C LEU A 237 6.60 27.24 4.76
N PHE A 238 7.12 26.26 5.50
CA PHE A 238 7.35 24.91 4.98
C PHE A 238 6.04 24.27 4.52
N LEU A 239 5.00 24.25 5.36
CA LEU A 239 3.72 23.64 5.02
C LEU A 239 3.12 24.29 3.77
N LYS A 240 3.16 25.62 3.67
CA LYS A 240 2.72 26.34 2.47
C LYS A 240 3.51 25.93 1.23
N LYS A 241 4.84 25.74 1.35
CA LYS A 241 5.69 25.28 0.25
C LYS A 241 5.37 23.84 -0.16
N ALA A 242 5.17 22.95 0.81
CA ALA A 242 4.80 21.56 0.57
C ALA A 242 3.44 21.47 -0.13
N LEU A 243 2.42 22.15 0.38
CA LEU A 243 1.09 22.20 -0.24
C LEU A 243 1.12 22.80 -1.65
N LYS A 244 1.94 23.84 -1.86
CA LYS A 244 2.14 24.42 -3.20
C LYS A 244 2.77 23.40 -4.16
N MET A 245 3.79 22.67 -3.73
CA MET A 245 4.40 21.61 -4.54
C MET A 245 3.40 20.50 -4.86
N LEU A 246 2.64 20.02 -3.87
CA LEU A 246 1.60 19.00 -4.08
C LEU A 246 0.53 19.48 -5.07
N TRP A 247 0.15 20.75 -4.99
CA TRP A 247 -0.78 21.34 -5.94
C TRP A 247 -0.18 21.44 -7.35
N ASP A 248 0.95 22.11 -7.50
CA ASP A 248 1.54 22.41 -8.80
C ASP A 248 2.01 21.14 -9.54
N GLU A 249 2.52 20.14 -8.81
CA GLU A 249 3.20 18.97 -9.39
C GLU A 249 2.38 17.67 -9.37
N VAL A 250 1.28 17.60 -8.60
CA VAL A 250 0.44 16.38 -8.50
C VAL A 250 -1.02 16.68 -8.79
N ALA A 251 -1.65 17.54 -7.99
CA ALA A 251 -3.10 17.73 -8.09
C ALA A 251 -3.48 18.44 -9.38
N LYS A 252 -2.84 19.57 -9.70
CA LYS A 252 -3.16 20.37 -10.89
C LYS A 252 -2.95 19.57 -12.19
N PRO A 253 -1.81 18.90 -12.45
CA PRO A 253 -1.62 18.15 -13.69
C PRO A 253 -2.66 17.04 -13.91
N VAL A 254 -3.08 16.38 -12.82
CA VAL A 254 -4.14 15.36 -12.89
C VAL A 254 -5.52 16.00 -13.12
N LEU A 255 -5.84 17.09 -12.43
CA LEU A 255 -7.10 17.79 -12.63
C LEU A 255 -7.20 18.42 -14.03
N ASP A 256 -6.09 18.92 -14.58
CA ASP A 256 -5.99 19.43 -15.95
C ASP A 256 -6.27 18.28 -16.95
N MET A 257 -5.68 17.09 -16.74
CA MET A 257 -5.98 15.90 -17.56
C MET A 257 -7.46 15.51 -17.50
N LEU A 258 -8.08 15.62 -16.33
CA LEU A 258 -9.50 15.33 -16.13
C LEU A 258 -10.43 16.41 -16.69
N GLY A 259 -9.91 17.59 -17.07
CA GLY A 259 -10.70 18.74 -17.50
C GLY A 259 -11.46 19.41 -16.35
N TYR A 260 -10.98 19.26 -15.10
CA TYR A 260 -11.67 19.75 -13.90
C TYR A 260 -11.16 21.11 -13.41
N THR A 261 -10.22 21.73 -14.14
CA THR A 261 -9.68 23.07 -13.83
C THR A 261 -10.39 24.20 -14.59
N ASP A 262 -11.27 23.87 -15.53
CA ASP A 262 -12.16 24.82 -16.20
C ASP A 262 -13.42 25.13 -15.36
N GLU A 263 -14.26 26.06 -15.80
CA GLU A 263 -15.51 26.43 -15.09
C GLU A 263 -16.50 25.26 -15.04
N LEU A 264 -16.37 24.42 -14.00
CA LEU A 264 -17.33 23.37 -13.69
C LEU A 264 -18.59 23.97 -13.04
N PRO A 265 -19.79 23.49 -13.41
CA PRO A 265 -21.00 23.89 -12.71
C PRO A 265 -20.93 23.45 -11.24
N LEU A 266 -20.93 24.41 -10.32
CA LEU A 266 -20.84 24.22 -8.86
C LEU A 266 -21.90 23.26 -8.26
N ALA A 267 -22.96 22.96 -9.03
CA ALA A 267 -24.04 22.07 -8.62
C ALA A 267 -23.64 20.57 -8.65
N GLU A 268 -22.65 20.19 -9.46
CA GLU A 268 -22.24 18.78 -9.66
C GLU A 268 -20.71 18.67 -9.77
N LEU A 269 -20.00 18.91 -8.66
CA LEU A 269 -18.56 18.72 -8.63
C LEU A 269 -18.22 17.21 -8.73
N PRO A 270 -17.29 16.81 -9.59
CA PRO A 270 -16.89 15.42 -9.74
C PRO A 270 -16.19 14.92 -8.47
N HIS A 271 -16.42 13.66 -8.12
CA HIS A 271 -15.76 13.01 -6.99
C HIS A 271 -14.51 12.27 -7.44
N ILE A 272 -13.36 12.57 -6.83
CA ILE A 272 -12.09 11.87 -7.07
C ILE A 272 -11.62 11.19 -5.79
N THR A 273 -11.22 9.93 -5.91
CA THR A 273 -10.51 9.18 -4.86
C THR A 273 -9.02 9.17 -5.15
N TRP A 274 -8.21 9.64 -4.20
CA TRP A 274 -6.75 9.65 -4.33
C TRP A 274 -6.12 8.46 -3.60
N CYS A 275 -5.34 7.67 -4.32
CA CYS A 275 -4.54 6.56 -3.81
C CYS A 275 -3.07 6.92 -3.92
N LEU A 276 -2.53 7.55 -2.88
CA LEU A 276 -1.13 7.97 -2.83
C LEU A 276 -0.25 6.79 -2.38
N THR A 277 0.90 6.62 -3.02
CA THR A 277 1.86 5.56 -2.68
C THR A 277 3.22 6.14 -2.27
N GLY A 278 4.03 5.32 -1.58
CA GLY A 278 5.38 5.69 -1.19
C GLY A 278 5.44 6.91 -0.25
N PRO A 279 6.43 7.80 -0.39
CA PRO A 279 6.61 8.96 0.48
C PRO A 279 5.44 9.96 0.44
N LEU A 280 4.68 9.97 -0.65
CA LEU A 280 3.56 10.88 -0.85
C LEU A 280 2.38 10.58 0.10
N ALA A 281 2.24 9.32 0.52
CA ALA A 281 1.19 8.88 1.45
C ALA A 281 1.34 9.45 2.87
N LEU A 282 2.51 10.03 3.19
CA LEU A 282 2.84 10.59 4.49
C LEU A 282 2.97 12.13 4.46
N LEU A 283 2.51 12.74 3.37
CA LEU A 283 2.42 14.20 3.21
C LEU A 283 0.99 14.69 3.51
N PRO A 284 0.82 15.99 3.84
CA PRO A 284 -0.47 16.56 4.23
C PRO A 284 -1.51 16.61 3.12
#